data_AF-Q8VBY5-F1
#
_entry.id   AF-Q8VBY5-F1
#
_cell.length_a   1.000
_cell.length_b   1.000
_cell.length_c   1.000
_cell.angle_alpha   90.00
_cell.angle_beta   90.00
_cell.angle_gamma   90.00
#
_symmetry.space_group_name_H-M   'P 1'
#
loop_
_entity.id
_entity.type
_entity.pdbx_description
1 polymer ?
#
loop_
_entity_poly.entity_id
_entity_poly.type
_entity_poly.pdbx_seq_one_letter_code
_entity_poly.pdbx_strand_id
1 'polypeptide(L)'
;MTCTKDARLQLGREALQAAPTLLVPAVLLGGVLGLGLGLWLGCRASHLRARLQKDDRKRLLGSSEPPAQSLRDTGSQARRRQRETARDEDAPEVCEPSLSGNITAFALKARVVYPINQKFRPLADGSSHPSLHENLTQAAAILPHLPHQPAEASPASSLGSLSQAGKEDGSSSSSMRSTYSDDRILQCAFLRVGSFPEILACESVDIDLCVCSLHLKDLLQVDTALRQEKHLMFIQILKACLLDFFPKKKPDDELCQKVLSKQEHDLEELEKGLQARLANTEMLGTGDSGYVSLADVERKERELSEQLIDNMGAFWKQMESIQPTLMDQFKCSSSKARQFMMTLTGRMIVAEGLLHDSQDLHVLDTLERTMGRAHLARMVEFLRTQIQEETKCRLAAISRGLELLTVQGQLSGRQKEELLTQQHKAFWEEAERFGREFMQRGKDLVQASQARQAEAAAELTQTQEEERRSFLADSQLTSDPGEFLKAFHEVLERQRLTRSDQEGDEDTWITEAMAALCQELYCSTMGTFQKFVDSLFLKTLPEVTSLPVGECETLRQQVQEQAARQLGQADRFRRRQWGLLCDLLEQDKRVWLEEGTLSTVLQRQLRDHHESTIHGVLSRFSGLSEE
;
A
#
# COMPACT_ATOMS: atom_id res chain seq x y z
N MET A 1 -15.13 -6.74 71.61
CA MET A 1 -16.51 -6.48 71.15
C MET A 1 -16.56 -5.10 70.51
N THR A 2 -17.13 -5.05 69.29
CA THR A 2 -17.85 -3.92 68.68
C THR A 2 -17.24 -2.51 68.67
N CYS A 3 -16.81 -2.15 67.45
CA CYS A 3 -17.21 -0.98 66.66
C CYS A 3 -16.83 0.47 67.03
N THR A 4 -16.49 1.16 65.93
CA THR A 4 -16.70 2.57 65.56
C THR A 4 -15.81 3.68 66.14
N LYS A 5 -14.94 4.21 65.27
CA LYS A 5 -14.59 5.64 65.03
C LYS A 5 -13.43 5.67 64.01
N ASP A 6 -13.68 5.89 62.72
CA ASP A 6 -13.89 7.18 62.02
C ASP A 6 -12.79 8.22 62.30
N ALA A 7 -11.81 8.25 61.38
CA ALA A 7 -10.93 9.40 61.17
C ALA A 7 -11.32 10.07 59.84
N ARG A 8 -11.61 11.36 59.96
CA ARG A 8 -12.20 12.25 58.96
C ARG A 8 -11.28 12.53 57.78
N LEU A 9 -11.83 12.44 56.57
CA LEU A 9 -11.49 13.34 55.46
C LEU A 9 -12.81 13.82 54.85
N GLN A 10 -13.08 15.12 54.99
CA GLN A 10 -14.24 15.80 54.42
C GLN A 10 -14.06 15.87 52.91
N LEU A 11 -14.87 15.10 52.17
CA LEU A 11 -15.12 15.36 50.75
C LEU A 11 -16.13 16.52 50.66
N GLY A 12 -15.62 17.72 50.38
CA GLY A 12 -16.43 18.90 50.09
C GLY A 12 -17.25 18.69 48.82
N ARG A 13 -18.57 18.71 49.00
CA ARG A 13 -19.62 18.57 48.00
C ARG A 13 -19.72 19.84 47.15
N GLU A 14 -18.76 20.09 46.26
CA GLU A 14 -18.87 21.07 45.15
C GLU A 14 -17.96 20.65 43.98
N ALA A 15 -18.28 19.54 43.29
CA ALA A 15 -17.62 19.16 42.03
C ALA A 15 -18.45 18.18 41.18
N LEU A 16 -19.79 18.29 41.24
CA LEU A 16 -20.69 17.45 40.43
C LEU A 16 -21.71 18.32 39.71
N GLN A 17 -21.25 18.95 38.64
CA GLN A 17 -22.04 19.33 37.48
C GLN A 17 -21.13 19.25 36.24
N ALA A 18 -20.73 18.03 35.88
CA ALA A 18 -20.12 17.72 34.59
C ALA A 18 -21.18 17.05 33.72
N ALA A 19 -21.44 17.67 32.56
CA ALA A 19 -22.60 17.42 31.72
C ALA A 19 -22.63 16.00 31.11
N PRO A 20 -23.76 15.26 31.19
CA PRO A 20 -23.94 13.95 30.54
C PRO A 20 -24.06 13.98 29.00
N THR A 21 -23.79 15.12 28.35
CA THR A 21 -24.18 15.40 26.96
C THR A 21 -23.18 14.95 25.89
N LEU A 22 -21.99 14.46 26.27
CA LEU A 22 -20.94 14.05 25.32
C LEU A 22 -20.75 12.53 25.17
N LEU A 23 -21.42 11.73 26.00
CA LEU A 23 -21.26 10.27 26.00
C LEU A 23 -22.13 9.59 24.92
N VAL A 24 -23.30 10.14 24.64
CA VAL A 24 -24.22 9.63 23.61
C VAL A 24 -23.72 9.90 22.18
N PRO A 25 -23.19 11.09 21.84
CA PRO A 25 -22.56 11.33 20.53
C PRO A 25 -21.34 10.44 20.29
N ALA A 26 -20.50 10.19 21.31
CA ALA A 26 -19.30 9.36 21.18
C ALA A 26 -19.63 7.87 20.90
N VAL A 27 -20.69 7.33 21.51
CA VAL A 27 -21.15 5.96 21.26
C VAL A 27 -21.81 5.81 19.88
N LEU A 28 -22.52 6.85 19.40
CA LEU A 28 -23.05 6.88 18.04
C LEU A 28 -21.93 7.03 16.99
N LEU A 29 -20.88 7.81 17.29
CA LEU A 29 -19.68 7.94 16.47
C LEU A 29 -18.95 6.59 16.34
N GLY A 30 -18.76 5.87 17.45
CA GLY A 30 -18.16 4.54 17.47
C GLY A 30 -18.97 3.49 16.71
N GLY A 31 -20.30 3.54 16.79
CA GLY A 31 -21.19 2.62 16.07
C GLY A 31 -21.22 2.84 14.55
N VAL A 32 -21.19 4.10 14.10
CA VAL A 32 -21.23 4.44 12.67
C VAL A 32 -19.85 4.26 12.01
N LEU A 33 -18.76 4.59 12.71
CA LEU A 33 -17.40 4.31 12.25
C LEU A 33 -17.13 2.80 12.17
N GLY A 34 -17.64 2.01 13.12
CA GLY A 34 -17.56 0.54 13.09
C GLY A 34 -18.35 -0.11 11.95
N LEU A 35 -19.51 0.46 11.58
CA LEU A 35 -20.29 -0.01 10.43
C LEU A 35 -19.66 0.37 9.09
N GLY A 36 -19.07 1.58 8.97
CA GLY A 36 -18.34 2.02 7.78
C GLY A 36 -17.08 1.18 7.51
N LEU A 37 -16.31 0.88 8.56
CA LEU A 37 -15.14 -0.02 8.48
C LEU A 37 -15.53 -1.48 8.21
N GLY A 38 -16.64 -1.96 8.78
CA GLY A 38 -17.16 -3.31 8.51
C GLY A 38 -17.64 -3.50 7.07
N LEU A 39 -18.26 -2.47 6.47
CA LEU A 39 -18.62 -2.46 5.04
C LEU A 39 -17.38 -2.36 4.13
N TRP A 40 -16.38 -1.57 4.50
CA TRP A 40 -15.11 -1.44 3.77
C TRP A 40 -14.35 -2.79 3.70
N LEU A 41 -14.27 -3.52 4.80
CA LEU A 41 -13.68 -4.87 4.86
C LEU A 41 -14.52 -5.91 4.09
N GLY A 42 -15.84 -5.88 4.23
CA GLY A 42 -16.76 -6.80 3.54
C GLY A 42 -16.82 -6.59 2.02
N CYS A 43 -16.68 -5.36 1.54
CA CYS A 43 -16.64 -5.01 0.10
C CYS A 43 -15.31 -5.42 -0.55
N ARG A 44 -14.16 -5.26 0.12
CA ARG A 44 -12.87 -5.75 -0.38
C ARG A 44 -12.81 -7.28 -0.39
N ALA A 45 -13.30 -7.94 0.66
CA ALA A 45 -13.39 -9.40 0.71
C ALA A 45 -14.30 -9.98 -0.40
N SER A 46 -15.41 -9.32 -0.71
CA SER A 46 -16.32 -9.74 -1.78
C SER A 46 -15.78 -9.45 -3.20
N HIS A 47 -15.02 -8.38 -3.40
CA HIS A 47 -14.36 -8.09 -4.68
C HIS A 47 -13.14 -8.99 -4.96
N LEU A 48 -12.32 -9.30 -3.94
CA LEU A 48 -11.27 -10.33 -4.03
C LEU A 48 -11.87 -11.73 -4.31
N ARG A 49 -13.01 -12.04 -3.68
CA ARG A 49 -13.78 -13.28 -3.91
C ARG A 49 -14.37 -13.35 -5.33
N ALA A 50 -14.80 -12.21 -5.90
CA ALA A 50 -15.21 -12.13 -7.30
C ALA A 50 -14.04 -12.23 -8.29
N ARG A 51 -12.84 -11.75 -7.92
CA ARG A 51 -11.57 -11.91 -8.65
C ARG A 51 -11.22 -13.39 -8.83
N LEU A 52 -11.37 -14.20 -7.77
CA LEU A 52 -11.08 -15.65 -7.84
C LEU A 52 -12.17 -16.48 -8.54
N GLN A 53 -13.45 -16.14 -8.34
CA GLN A 53 -14.56 -16.93 -8.87
C GLN A 53 -14.79 -16.76 -10.39
N LYS A 54 -14.29 -15.66 -10.97
CA LYS A 54 -14.44 -15.33 -12.40
C LYS A 54 -13.34 -15.94 -13.26
N ASP A 55 -12.16 -16.20 -12.68
CA ASP A 55 -11.02 -16.81 -13.37
C ASP A 55 -11.23 -18.32 -13.63
N ASP A 56 -11.89 -19.04 -12.72
CA ASP A 56 -12.18 -20.47 -12.90
C ASP A 56 -13.31 -20.74 -13.92
N ARG A 57 -14.28 -19.82 -14.05
CA ARG A 57 -15.40 -20.01 -14.98
C ARG A 57 -15.10 -19.59 -16.42
N LYS A 58 -14.12 -18.73 -16.65
CA LYS A 58 -13.77 -18.26 -18.01
C LYS A 58 -12.61 -19.04 -18.65
N ARG A 59 -11.81 -19.78 -17.88
CA ARG A 59 -10.73 -20.64 -18.40
C ARG A 59 -11.20 -21.92 -19.09
N LEU A 60 -12.50 -22.23 -19.09
CA LEU A 60 -13.04 -23.47 -19.67
C LEU A 60 -13.85 -23.31 -20.96
N LEU A 61 -14.12 -22.09 -21.44
CA LEU A 61 -14.94 -21.89 -22.64
C LEU A 61 -14.40 -20.72 -23.48
N GLY A 62 -13.61 -21.04 -24.51
CA GLY A 62 -13.27 -20.06 -25.54
C GLY A 62 -12.03 -20.35 -26.38
N SER A 63 -11.80 -21.59 -26.80
CA SER A 63 -10.89 -21.88 -27.92
C SER A 63 -11.62 -21.60 -29.24
N SER A 64 -11.30 -20.51 -29.93
CA SER A 64 -11.28 -20.46 -31.41
C SER A 64 -10.60 -19.17 -31.90
N GLU A 65 -9.57 -19.34 -32.71
CA GLU A 65 -8.88 -18.34 -33.56
C GLU A 65 -9.53 -18.31 -34.98
N PRO A 66 -9.04 -17.54 -36.00
CA PRO A 66 -8.60 -16.12 -36.13
C PRO A 66 -9.07 -15.53 -37.53
N PRO A 67 -8.41 -14.61 -38.31
CA PRO A 67 -7.24 -13.71 -38.09
C PRO A 67 -7.27 -12.25 -38.69
N ALA A 68 -6.20 -11.51 -38.35
CA ALA A 68 -5.41 -10.50 -39.11
C ALA A 68 -5.88 -9.02 -39.29
N GLN A 69 -5.09 -8.07 -38.75
CA GLN A 69 -4.24 -7.12 -39.53
C GLN A 69 -3.41 -6.11 -38.68
N SER A 70 -2.16 -5.93 -39.14
CA SER A 70 -1.16 -4.84 -39.03
C SER A 70 -0.60 -4.32 -37.70
N LEU A 71 0.74 -4.42 -37.61
CA LEU A 71 1.71 -3.55 -36.93
C LEU A 71 1.38 -2.05 -37.00
N ARG A 72 1.66 -1.28 -35.92
CA ARG A 72 2.84 -0.40 -35.85
C ARG A 72 3.02 0.28 -34.48
N ASP A 73 4.31 0.54 -34.21
CA ASP A 73 4.97 1.42 -33.24
C ASP A 73 4.15 2.60 -32.69
N THR A 74 4.22 2.83 -31.37
CA THR A 74 4.56 4.15 -30.83
C THR A 74 5.07 4.01 -29.39
N GLY A 75 6.34 4.34 -29.18
CA GLY A 75 6.82 4.78 -27.86
C GLY A 75 6.34 6.21 -27.62
N SER A 76 5.98 6.53 -26.38
CA SER A 76 5.71 7.91 -25.98
C SER A 76 6.01 8.11 -24.50
N GLN A 77 7.28 8.44 -24.22
CA GLN A 77 7.60 9.48 -23.26
C GLN A 77 6.94 10.80 -23.71
N ALA A 78 6.70 11.69 -22.73
CA ALA A 78 6.15 13.04 -22.86
C ALA A 78 4.62 13.18 -22.90
N ARG A 79 4.02 13.17 -21.70
CA ARG A 79 2.82 13.99 -21.41
C ARG A 79 2.73 14.33 -19.91
N ARG A 80 3.70 15.09 -19.38
CA ARG A 80 3.60 15.69 -18.03
C ARG A 80 3.74 17.22 -17.99
N ARG A 81 3.81 17.89 -19.14
CA ARG A 81 3.87 19.37 -19.20
C ARG A 81 2.79 19.94 -20.12
N GLN A 82 1.54 19.97 -19.66
CA GLN A 82 0.59 21.01 -20.08
C GLN A 82 -0.67 21.01 -19.21
N ARG A 83 -0.66 21.79 -18.12
CA ARG A 83 -1.88 22.31 -17.51
C ARG A 83 -1.58 23.65 -16.86
N GLU A 84 -1.58 24.72 -17.65
CA GLU A 84 -1.89 26.06 -17.16
C GLU A 84 -2.66 26.84 -18.24
N THR A 85 -3.64 27.62 -17.77
CA THR A 85 -4.47 28.63 -18.45
C THR A 85 -5.72 28.18 -19.22
N ALA A 86 -6.88 28.25 -18.53
CA ALA A 86 -8.14 28.80 -19.06
C ALA A 86 -9.16 29.08 -17.92
N ARG A 87 -9.24 30.34 -17.48
CA ARG A 87 -10.50 31.03 -17.11
C ARG A 87 -10.97 31.71 -18.43
N ASP A 88 -12.23 31.95 -18.77
CA ASP A 88 -13.48 32.12 -18.01
C ASP A 88 -14.69 31.99 -18.99
N GLU A 89 -15.90 31.94 -18.42
CA GLU A 89 -17.23 32.28 -18.99
C GLU A 89 -17.93 31.34 -19.99
N ASP A 90 -18.93 30.58 -19.50
CA ASP A 90 -20.35 30.80 -19.85
C ASP A 90 -21.28 30.09 -18.84
N ALA A 91 -22.34 30.78 -18.42
CA ALA A 91 -23.31 30.36 -17.38
C ALA A 91 -24.67 29.91 -17.99
N PRO A 92 -25.70 29.57 -17.20
CA PRO A 92 -26.10 28.19 -16.88
C PRO A 92 -27.44 27.78 -17.50
N GLU A 93 -27.64 26.48 -17.75
CA GLU A 93 -28.99 25.93 -18.00
C GLU A 93 -29.50 25.21 -16.75
N VAL A 94 -30.63 25.70 -16.25
CA VAL A 94 -31.34 25.24 -15.05
C VAL A 94 -31.95 23.87 -15.31
N CYS A 95 -31.57 22.86 -14.53
CA CYS A 95 -32.37 21.65 -14.35
C CYS A 95 -32.43 21.32 -12.85
N GLU A 96 -33.58 21.55 -12.23
CA GLU A 96 -33.87 21.11 -10.87
C GLU A 96 -33.81 19.57 -10.76
N PRO A 97 -33.17 19.01 -9.72
CA PRO A 97 -33.37 17.61 -9.37
C PRO A 97 -34.50 17.48 -8.36
N SER A 98 -35.62 16.91 -8.80
CA SER A 98 -36.74 16.50 -7.94
C SER A 98 -36.27 15.50 -6.88
N LEU A 99 -36.20 15.94 -5.62
CA LEU A 99 -36.10 15.09 -4.43
C LEU A 99 -37.39 14.29 -4.24
N SER A 100 -37.32 12.95 -4.28
CA SER A 100 -38.13 12.01 -3.45
C SER A 100 -38.20 10.56 -3.98
N GLY A 101 -37.54 10.21 -5.08
CA GLY A 101 -37.69 8.87 -5.69
C GLY A 101 -36.74 7.76 -5.22
N ASN A 102 -35.57 8.08 -4.65
CA ASN A 102 -34.45 7.13 -4.65
C ASN A 102 -34.34 6.22 -3.41
N ILE A 103 -34.96 6.57 -2.29
CA ILE A 103 -34.89 5.78 -1.05
C ILE A 103 -35.81 4.54 -1.12
N THR A 104 -36.99 4.70 -1.71
CA THR A 104 -37.97 3.61 -1.91
C THR A 104 -37.55 2.62 -2.99
N ALA A 105 -36.85 3.08 -4.04
CA ALA A 105 -36.29 2.21 -5.08
C ALA A 105 -35.14 1.34 -4.56
N PHE A 106 -34.37 1.82 -3.58
CA PHE A 106 -33.33 1.06 -2.90
C PHE A 106 -33.93 0.00 -1.96
N ALA A 107 -34.96 0.36 -1.18
CA ALA A 107 -35.64 -0.55 -0.26
C ALA A 107 -36.35 -1.72 -0.97
N LEU A 108 -36.89 -1.50 -2.18
CA LEU A 108 -37.57 -2.56 -2.96
C LEU A 108 -36.60 -3.59 -3.58
N LYS A 109 -35.33 -3.25 -3.75
CA LYS A 109 -34.29 -4.17 -4.24
C LYS A 109 -33.67 -5.03 -3.14
N ALA A 110 -33.76 -4.58 -1.89
CA ALA A 110 -33.36 -5.36 -0.73
C ALA A 110 -34.50 -6.32 -0.34
N ARG A 111 -34.51 -7.53 -0.91
CA ARG A 111 -35.35 -8.64 -0.43
C ARG A 111 -34.89 -9.07 0.97
N VAL A 112 -35.35 -8.35 1.99
CA VAL A 112 -35.22 -8.77 3.40
C VAL A 112 -36.46 -9.58 3.75
N VAL A 113 -36.32 -10.91 3.71
CA VAL A 113 -37.35 -11.83 4.23
C VAL A 113 -37.08 -12.00 5.73
N TYR A 114 -37.87 -11.34 6.58
CA TYR A 114 -37.97 -11.69 8.01
C TYR A 114 -39.04 -12.79 8.17
N PRO A 115 -38.73 -13.96 8.74
CA PRO A 115 -39.77 -14.82 9.28
C PRO A 115 -40.17 -14.29 10.66
N ILE A 116 -41.24 -13.50 10.70
CA ILE A 116 -42.03 -13.29 11.91
C ILE A 116 -42.80 -14.59 12.16
N ASN A 117 -42.44 -15.32 13.20
CA ASN A 117 -43.42 -16.04 13.98
C ASN A 117 -43.07 -15.91 15.46
N GLN A 118 -43.80 -15.00 16.10
CA GLN A 118 -43.97 -14.93 17.53
C GLN A 118 -44.47 -16.28 18.05
N LYS A 119 -43.89 -16.75 19.16
CA LYS A 119 -44.66 -17.27 20.31
C LYS A 119 -43.75 -17.53 21.51
N PHE A 120 -44.07 -16.81 22.60
CA PHE A 120 -43.69 -17.00 24.01
C PHE A 120 -42.33 -16.47 24.50
N ARG A 121 -42.41 -15.38 25.26
CA ARG A 121 -41.65 -15.11 26.51
C ARG A 121 -42.66 -15.18 27.68
N PRO A 122 -42.29 -15.14 28.98
CA PRO A 122 -40.95 -15.18 29.62
C PRO A 122 -40.88 -16.21 30.79
N LEU A 123 -39.71 -16.40 31.42
CA LEU A 123 -39.52 -16.47 32.89
C LEU A 123 -38.03 -16.67 33.25
N ALA A 124 -37.72 -16.45 34.53
CA ALA A 124 -36.49 -15.95 35.15
C ALA A 124 -35.31 -16.92 35.37
N ASP A 125 -34.29 -16.36 36.03
CA ASP A 125 -33.02 -16.91 36.57
C ASP A 125 -31.93 -17.27 35.54
N GLY A 126 -30.69 -16.78 35.63
CA GLY A 126 -29.93 -16.46 36.84
C GLY A 126 -28.84 -17.52 37.00
N SER A 127 -27.65 -17.32 36.41
CA SER A 127 -26.39 -17.90 36.91
C SER A 127 -25.18 -17.36 36.15
N SER A 128 -24.46 -16.54 36.89
CA SER A 128 -23.02 -16.33 36.83
C SER A 128 -22.23 -17.64 36.80
N HIS A 129 -21.20 -17.74 35.96
CA HIS A 129 -19.81 -17.77 36.43
C HIS A 129 -18.80 -17.60 35.28
N PRO A 130 -17.76 -16.76 35.48
CA PRO A 130 -16.53 -16.76 34.71
C PRO A 130 -15.54 -17.77 35.30
N SER A 131 -14.72 -18.40 34.47
CA SER A 131 -13.49 -19.06 34.96
C SER A 131 -12.36 -18.83 33.97
N LEU A 132 -11.57 -17.80 34.29
CA LEU A 132 -10.14 -17.80 34.03
C LEU A 132 -9.48 -18.87 34.90
N HIS A 133 -8.69 -19.74 34.29
CA HIS A 133 -7.47 -20.21 34.94
C HIS A 133 -6.40 -20.43 33.87
N GLU A 134 -5.32 -19.67 33.99
CA GLU A 134 -4.03 -19.96 33.39
C GLU A 134 -3.56 -21.35 33.85
N ASN A 135 -3.00 -22.13 32.93
CA ASN A 135 -1.73 -22.82 33.13
C ASN A 135 -1.07 -23.09 31.78
N LEU A 136 0.03 -22.37 31.61
CA LEU A 136 1.14 -22.58 30.70
C LEU A 136 1.65 -24.02 30.82
N THR A 137 1.58 -24.81 29.74
CA THR A 137 2.52 -25.86 29.28
C THR A 137 1.77 -26.94 28.49
N GLN A 138 1.67 -26.74 27.16
CA GLN A 138 1.66 -27.75 26.10
C GLN A 138 1.08 -27.13 24.83
N ALA A 139 1.89 -26.31 24.15
CA ALA A 139 1.62 -25.89 22.77
C ALA A 139 2.94 -25.64 22.00
N ALA A 140 3.96 -26.47 22.28
CA ALA A 140 5.18 -26.57 21.48
C ALA A 140 5.12 -27.71 20.44
N ALA A 141 3.91 -28.16 20.11
CA ALA A 141 3.65 -29.09 19.03
C ALA A 141 2.43 -28.58 18.27
N ILE A 142 2.50 -28.62 16.93
CA ILE A 142 1.59 -28.02 15.95
C ILE A 142 2.04 -26.61 15.49
N LEU A 143 3.27 -26.57 14.96
CA LEU A 143 3.67 -25.62 13.91
C LEU A 143 3.62 -26.38 12.57
N PRO A 144 2.96 -25.85 11.51
CA PRO A 144 3.14 -26.37 10.17
C PRO A 144 4.48 -25.89 9.59
N HIS A 145 5.15 -26.81 8.91
CA HIS A 145 6.52 -26.76 8.40
C HIS A 145 6.88 -25.52 7.54
N LEU A 146 8.02 -24.90 7.86
CA LEU A 146 8.83 -24.05 6.98
C LEU A 146 9.44 -24.89 5.84
N PRO A 147 9.63 -24.36 4.61
CA PRO A 147 10.43 -25.01 3.58
C PRO A 147 11.92 -24.65 3.73
N HIS A 148 12.78 -25.59 3.30
CA HIS A 148 14.25 -25.52 3.17
C HIS A 148 15.10 -26.01 4.36
N GLN A 149 15.34 -27.32 4.42
CA GLN A 149 16.68 -27.88 4.67
C GLN A 149 16.81 -29.32 4.12
N PRO A 150 18.01 -29.76 3.70
CA PRO A 150 18.20 -30.94 2.85
C PRO A 150 18.26 -32.22 3.69
N ALA A 151 17.69 -33.32 3.20
CA ALA A 151 17.79 -34.64 3.82
C ALA A 151 18.43 -35.64 2.85
N GLU A 152 19.59 -36.16 3.26
CA GLU A 152 20.33 -37.25 2.61
C GLU A 152 19.65 -38.62 2.83
N ALA A 153 19.65 -39.40 1.75
CA ALA A 153 19.78 -40.86 1.62
C ALA A 153 19.07 -41.83 2.61
N SER A 154 17.99 -42.46 2.10
CA SER A 154 17.76 -43.92 1.94
C SER A 154 17.73 -44.89 3.16
N PRO A 155 17.21 -46.13 3.01
CA PRO A 155 15.92 -46.57 2.46
C PRO A 155 15.21 -47.67 3.32
N ALA A 156 13.98 -48.06 2.98
CA ALA A 156 13.47 -49.46 2.92
C ALA A 156 11.99 -49.68 3.36
N SER A 157 11.22 -50.24 2.44
CA SER A 157 10.19 -51.32 2.57
C SER A 157 9.17 -51.31 3.72
N SER A 158 7.88 -51.35 3.40
CA SER A 158 7.13 -52.61 3.19
C SER A 158 5.61 -52.40 3.36
N LEU A 159 4.86 -53.21 2.62
CA LEU A 159 3.41 -53.28 2.51
C LEU A 159 2.70 -53.79 3.78
N GLY A 160 1.49 -53.28 3.99
CA GLY A 160 0.32 -54.09 4.37
C GLY A 160 -0.06 -54.15 5.85
N SER A 161 -1.28 -53.68 6.19
CA SER A 161 -2.37 -54.56 6.64
C SER A 161 -3.60 -53.77 7.12
N LEU A 162 -4.77 -54.24 6.66
CA LEU A 162 -6.11 -53.87 7.08
C LEU A 162 -6.58 -54.79 8.23
N SER A 163 -7.23 -54.24 9.26
CA SER A 163 -8.43 -54.79 9.96
C SER A 163 -8.71 -53.93 11.19
N GLN A 164 -9.80 -53.16 11.27
CA GLN A 164 -11.22 -53.48 11.52
C GLN A 164 -11.64 -53.19 12.98
N ALA A 165 -12.57 -52.23 13.09
CA ALA A 165 -13.68 -52.12 14.04
C ALA A 165 -13.41 -51.87 15.53
N GLY A 166 -13.58 -50.60 15.92
CA GLY A 166 -14.19 -50.21 17.19
C GLY A 166 -15.18 -49.08 16.91
N LYS A 167 -16.48 -49.38 17.00
CA LYS A 167 -17.56 -48.37 17.00
C LYS A 167 -17.59 -47.71 18.38
N GLU A 168 -17.64 -46.38 18.43
CA GLU A 168 -18.63 -45.63 19.21
C GLU A 168 -18.47 -44.12 18.95
N ASP A 169 -19.60 -43.55 18.54
CA ASP A 169 -20.07 -42.17 18.74
C ASP A 169 -19.15 -40.99 18.39
N GLY A 170 -19.25 -40.58 17.13
CA GLY A 170 -18.76 -39.29 16.66
C GLY A 170 -19.63 -38.81 15.52
N SER A 171 -20.62 -37.99 15.88
CA SER A 171 -21.48 -37.16 15.02
C SER A 171 -21.03 -37.04 13.57
N SER A 172 -21.87 -37.56 12.67
CA SER A 172 -21.88 -37.19 11.26
C SER A 172 -21.86 -35.67 11.12
N SER A 173 -20.72 -35.16 10.68
CA SER A 173 -20.63 -33.86 10.03
C SER A 173 -19.72 -34.00 8.82
N SER A 174 -20.29 -34.65 7.80
CA SER A 174 -20.01 -34.35 6.40
C SER A 174 -20.39 -32.89 6.14
N SER A 175 -19.59 -31.97 6.65
CA SER A 175 -19.55 -30.60 6.15
C SER A 175 -18.38 -30.55 5.21
N MET A 176 -18.68 -30.50 3.91
CA MET A 176 -17.74 -30.01 2.92
C MET A 176 -17.20 -28.70 3.45
N ARG A 177 -15.94 -28.70 3.92
CA ARG A 177 -15.30 -27.51 4.48
C ARG A 177 -15.42 -26.42 3.42
N SER A 178 -16.23 -25.41 3.71
CA SER A 178 -16.33 -24.20 2.91
C SER A 178 -14.92 -23.62 2.75
N THR A 179 -14.46 -23.51 1.51
CA THR A 179 -13.10 -23.11 1.15
C THR A 179 -12.81 -21.62 1.32
N TYR A 180 -13.66 -20.83 1.98
CA TYR A 180 -13.49 -19.39 2.08
C TYR A 180 -13.95 -18.86 3.45
N SER A 181 -12.98 -18.60 4.31
CA SER A 181 -13.11 -17.71 5.48
C SER A 181 -12.18 -16.52 5.23
N ASP A 182 -12.68 -15.30 5.48
CA ASP A 182 -11.93 -14.04 5.40
C ASP A 182 -10.71 -14.04 6.36
N ASP A 183 -10.68 -14.93 7.36
CA ASP A 183 -9.56 -15.12 8.28
C ASP A 183 -8.25 -15.54 7.59
N ARG A 184 -8.31 -16.22 6.43
CA ARG A 184 -7.09 -16.66 5.73
C ARG A 184 -6.39 -15.52 4.97
N ILE A 185 -7.14 -14.52 4.48
CA ILE A 185 -6.57 -13.39 3.73
C ILE A 185 -5.83 -12.46 4.70
N LEU A 186 -6.38 -12.25 5.88
CA LEU A 186 -5.76 -11.47 6.95
C LEU A 186 -4.48 -12.11 7.51
N GLN A 187 -4.36 -13.44 7.40
CA GLN A 187 -3.16 -14.21 7.76
C GLN A 187 -2.11 -14.30 6.64
N CYS A 188 -2.37 -13.73 5.45
CA CYS A 188 -1.41 -13.77 4.35
C CYS A 188 -0.18 -12.91 4.70
N ALA A 189 0.98 -13.56 4.79
CA ALA A 189 2.26 -12.92 5.06
C ALA A 189 3.00 -12.68 3.75
N PHE A 190 3.43 -11.44 3.52
CA PHE A 190 4.20 -11.04 2.34
C PHE A 190 5.54 -10.41 2.76
N LEU A 191 6.47 -10.31 1.83
CA LEU A 191 7.80 -9.77 2.12
C LEU A 191 7.69 -8.32 2.63
N ARG A 192 8.32 -8.03 3.77
CA ARG A 192 8.46 -6.66 4.25
C ARG A 192 9.57 -5.99 3.45
N VAL A 193 9.23 -4.97 2.69
CA VAL A 193 10.16 -4.31 1.78
C VAL A 193 10.39 -2.86 2.20
N GLY A 194 11.65 -2.43 2.19
CA GLY A 194 12.08 -1.08 2.54
C GLY A 194 11.94 -0.09 1.40
N SER A 195 12.16 -0.55 0.17
CA SER A 195 12.27 0.29 -1.03
C SER A 195 11.78 -0.44 -2.29
N PHE A 196 11.48 0.30 -3.36
CA PHE A 196 11.07 -0.30 -4.64
C PHE A 196 12.15 -1.20 -5.28
N PRO A 197 13.45 -0.83 -5.31
CA PRO A 197 14.52 -1.69 -5.81
C PRO A 197 14.52 -3.10 -5.21
N GLU A 198 14.25 -3.24 -3.92
CA GLU A 198 14.20 -4.53 -3.24
C GLU A 198 13.08 -5.44 -3.78
N ILE A 199 11.94 -4.88 -4.21
CA ILE A 199 10.85 -5.65 -4.83
C ILE A 199 11.34 -6.33 -6.11
N LEU A 200 12.15 -5.62 -6.91
CA LEU A 200 12.68 -6.13 -8.18
C LEU A 200 13.68 -7.27 -7.97
N ALA A 201 14.42 -7.24 -6.86
CA ALA A 201 15.46 -8.21 -6.52
C ALA A 201 14.96 -9.40 -5.71
N CYS A 202 13.64 -9.53 -5.48
CA CYS A 202 13.07 -10.58 -4.63
C CYS A 202 12.18 -11.57 -5.39
N GLU A 203 12.07 -12.79 -4.87
CA GLU A 203 11.05 -13.77 -5.23
C GLU A 203 9.87 -13.60 -4.27
N SER A 204 9.05 -12.57 -4.50
CA SER A 204 7.78 -12.40 -3.78
C SER A 204 6.64 -12.98 -4.59
N VAL A 205 5.79 -13.80 -3.96
CA VAL A 205 4.55 -14.31 -4.57
C VAL A 205 3.51 -13.18 -4.69
N ASP A 206 3.66 -12.11 -3.90
CA ASP A 206 2.67 -11.04 -3.77
C ASP A 206 3.29 -9.65 -4.02
N ILE A 207 3.77 -9.41 -5.24
CA ILE A 207 4.30 -8.10 -5.69
C ILE A 207 3.31 -6.97 -5.39
N ASP A 208 2.01 -7.21 -5.61
CA ASP A 208 0.96 -6.20 -5.39
C ASP A 208 0.89 -5.75 -3.93
N LEU A 209 0.97 -6.69 -2.97
CA LEU A 209 0.96 -6.36 -1.53
C LEU A 209 2.21 -5.59 -1.13
N CYS A 210 3.37 -5.97 -1.68
CA CYS A 210 4.63 -5.26 -1.45
C CYS A 210 4.52 -3.81 -1.96
N VAL A 211 4.02 -3.62 -3.17
CA VAL A 211 3.82 -2.29 -3.77
C VAL A 211 2.79 -1.46 -2.99
N CYS A 212 1.70 -2.08 -2.52
CA CYS A 212 0.73 -1.39 -1.65
C CYS A 212 1.34 -0.99 -0.30
N SER A 213 2.24 -1.81 0.27
CA SER A 213 2.92 -1.45 1.52
C SER A 213 3.88 -0.27 1.33
N LEU A 214 4.53 -0.16 0.17
CA LEU A 214 5.34 1.02 -0.17
C LEU A 214 4.45 2.25 -0.38
N HIS A 215 3.29 2.10 -1.03
CA HIS A 215 2.33 3.19 -1.22
C HIS A 215 1.94 3.83 0.13
N LEU A 216 1.64 3.03 1.15
CA LEU A 216 1.32 3.53 2.49
C LEU A 216 2.49 4.30 3.12
N LYS A 217 3.72 3.82 2.94
CA LYS A 217 4.92 4.54 3.38
C LYS A 217 5.09 5.86 2.65
N ASP A 218 4.87 5.89 1.35
CA ASP A 218 4.97 7.11 0.55
C ASP A 218 3.91 8.15 0.99
N LEU A 219 2.68 7.71 1.26
CA LEU A 219 1.63 8.58 1.79
C LEU A 219 2.01 9.18 3.16
N LEU A 220 2.63 8.38 4.04
CA LEU A 220 3.14 8.86 5.32
C LEU A 220 4.28 9.89 5.16
N GLN A 221 5.14 9.70 4.17
CA GLN A 221 6.20 10.67 3.85
C GLN A 221 5.61 11.99 3.34
N VAL A 222 4.58 11.93 2.48
CA VAL A 222 3.84 13.11 2.01
C VAL A 222 3.19 13.84 3.19
N ASP A 223 2.49 13.13 4.09
CA ASP A 223 1.92 13.73 5.31
C ASP A 223 3.00 14.42 6.17
N THR A 224 4.12 13.74 6.38
CA THR A 224 5.23 14.28 7.17
C THR A 224 5.78 15.57 6.56
N ALA A 225 5.98 15.60 5.24
CA ALA A 225 6.43 16.79 4.53
C ALA A 225 5.42 17.95 4.65
N LEU A 226 4.13 17.68 4.42
CA LEU A 226 3.07 18.69 4.53
C LEU A 226 2.93 19.25 5.94
N ARG A 227 3.07 18.41 6.98
CA ARG A 227 3.07 18.87 8.38
C ARG A 227 4.29 19.74 8.70
N GLN A 228 5.48 19.36 8.25
CA GLN A 228 6.68 20.19 8.45
C GLN A 228 6.53 21.55 7.78
N GLU A 229 5.96 21.58 6.58
CA GLU A 229 5.68 22.83 5.89
C GLU A 229 4.58 23.65 6.54
N LYS A 230 3.53 23.01 7.06
CA LYS A 230 2.54 23.67 7.90
C LYS A 230 3.19 24.39 9.08
N HIS A 231 4.15 23.76 9.75
CA HIS A 231 4.89 24.39 10.84
C HIS A 231 5.69 25.61 10.32
N LEU A 232 6.39 25.49 9.19
CA LEU A 232 7.14 26.60 8.59
C LEU A 232 6.22 27.77 8.19
N MET A 233 5.11 27.48 7.52
CA MET A 233 4.11 28.48 7.12
C MET A 233 3.50 29.16 8.34
N PHE A 234 3.18 28.41 9.40
CA PHE A 234 2.67 28.96 10.64
C PHE A 234 3.63 29.97 11.28
N ILE A 235 4.93 29.65 11.34
CA ILE A 235 5.93 30.58 11.89
C ILE A 235 6.00 31.88 11.06
N GLN A 236 5.97 31.78 9.72
CA GLN A 236 5.96 32.97 8.87
C GLN A 236 4.67 33.79 9.01
N ILE A 237 3.51 33.12 9.11
CA ILE A 237 2.22 33.78 9.36
C ILE A 237 2.23 34.50 10.70
N LEU A 238 2.72 33.82 11.75
CA LEU A 238 2.83 34.38 13.08
C LEU A 238 3.73 35.61 13.09
N LYS A 239 4.88 35.54 12.43
CA LYS A 239 5.80 36.67 12.27
C LYS A 239 5.12 37.86 11.58
N ALA A 240 4.41 37.62 10.47
CA ALA A 240 3.67 38.66 9.76
C ALA A 240 2.58 39.29 10.66
N CYS A 241 1.78 38.47 11.35
CA CYS A 241 0.75 38.94 12.27
C CYS A 241 1.34 39.78 13.43
N LEU A 242 2.50 39.39 13.97
CA LEU A 242 3.17 40.16 15.02
C LEU A 242 3.63 41.53 14.50
N LEU A 243 4.15 41.61 13.28
CA LEU A 243 4.54 42.89 12.65
C LEU A 243 3.32 43.79 12.39
N ASP A 244 2.22 43.22 11.88
CA ASP A 244 1.00 43.97 11.57
C ASP A 244 0.35 44.59 12.83
N PHE A 245 0.30 43.83 13.93
CA PHE A 245 -0.37 44.27 15.17
C PHE A 245 0.55 45.05 16.12
N PHE A 246 1.87 44.93 15.96
CA PHE A 246 2.88 45.59 16.78
C PHE A 246 3.98 46.29 15.96
N PRO A 247 3.65 47.22 15.04
CA PRO A 247 4.61 47.82 14.11
C PRO A 247 5.70 48.68 14.78
N LYS A 248 5.49 49.06 16.05
CA LYS A 248 6.49 49.80 16.85
C LYS A 248 7.63 48.90 17.35
N LYS A 249 7.45 47.59 17.28
CA LYS A 249 8.42 46.57 17.66
C LYS A 249 9.04 46.05 16.37
N LYS A 250 10.37 46.17 16.24
CA LYS A 250 11.08 45.59 15.09
C LYS A 250 10.91 44.06 15.10
N PRO A 251 11.09 43.34 13.97
CA PRO A 251 11.16 41.88 13.98
C PRO A 251 12.26 41.35 14.92
N ASP A 252 13.29 42.14 15.20
CA ASP A 252 14.34 41.89 16.20
C ASP A 252 13.99 42.40 17.62
N ASP A 253 12.74 42.81 17.88
CA ASP A 253 12.29 43.09 19.24
C ASP A 253 12.38 41.80 20.07
N GLU A 254 13.07 41.88 21.19
CA GLU A 254 13.40 40.74 22.06
C GLU A 254 12.15 39.93 22.43
N LEU A 255 11.01 40.61 22.60
CA LEU A 255 9.73 39.97 22.91
C LEU A 255 9.09 39.26 21.71
N CYS A 256 9.20 39.82 20.49
CA CYS A 256 8.69 39.16 19.27
C CYS A 256 9.54 37.93 18.93
N GLN A 257 10.86 38.06 19.01
CA GLN A 257 11.79 36.94 18.85
C GLN A 257 11.54 35.84 19.88
N LYS A 258 11.34 36.20 21.15
CA LYS A 258 11.04 35.23 22.21
C LYS A 258 9.75 34.44 21.97
N VAL A 259 8.71 35.06 21.39
CA VAL A 259 7.47 34.35 21.05
C VAL A 259 7.70 33.42 19.86
N LEU A 260 8.37 33.88 18.81
CA LEU A 260 8.68 33.07 17.63
C LEU A 260 9.54 31.87 18.01
N SER A 261 10.65 32.09 18.73
CA SER A 261 11.56 31.02 19.15
C SER A 261 10.89 29.99 20.06
N LYS A 262 9.97 30.44 20.94
CA LYS A 262 9.18 29.53 21.77
C LYS A 262 8.27 28.66 20.90
N GLN A 263 7.56 29.26 19.95
CA GLN A 263 6.66 28.51 19.07
C GLN A 263 7.42 27.55 18.15
N GLU A 264 8.57 27.94 17.62
CA GLU A 264 9.47 27.05 16.85
C GLU A 264 9.88 25.84 17.68
N HIS A 265 10.33 26.07 18.92
CA HIS A 265 10.74 25.00 19.83
C HIS A 265 9.60 24.06 20.19
N ASP A 266 8.44 24.59 20.58
CA ASP A 266 7.28 23.79 20.97
C ASP A 266 6.75 22.94 19.80
N LEU A 267 6.83 23.44 18.55
CA LEU A 267 6.49 22.68 17.35
C LEU A 267 7.52 21.59 17.03
N GLU A 268 8.80 21.86 17.26
CA GLU A 268 9.87 20.87 17.11
C GLU A 268 9.71 19.74 18.14
N GLU A 269 9.34 20.06 19.40
CA GLU A 269 9.03 19.06 20.42
C GLU A 269 7.78 18.23 20.05
N LEU A 270 6.75 18.87 19.51
CA LEU A 270 5.54 18.19 19.05
C LEU A 270 5.88 17.17 17.93
N GLU A 271 6.70 17.59 16.96
CA GLU A 271 7.18 16.73 15.88
C GLU A 271 8.00 15.55 16.39
N LYS A 272 8.99 15.82 17.26
CA LYS A 272 9.82 14.78 17.89
C LYS A 272 8.97 13.79 18.68
N GLY A 273 7.98 14.28 19.41
CA GLY A 273 7.04 13.46 20.17
C GLY A 273 6.19 12.55 19.28
N LEU A 274 5.77 13.01 18.10
CA LEU A 274 5.11 12.16 17.11
C LEU A 274 6.08 11.12 16.52
N GLN A 275 7.26 11.53 16.06
CA GLN A 275 8.25 10.62 15.47
C GLN A 275 8.67 9.50 16.44
N ALA A 276 8.85 9.82 17.72
CA ALA A 276 9.14 8.81 18.74
C ALA A 276 7.99 7.79 18.91
N ARG A 277 6.72 8.26 18.87
CA ARG A 277 5.55 7.38 18.93
C ARG A 277 5.46 6.47 17.70
N LEU A 278 5.68 7.03 16.51
CA LEU A 278 5.69 6.29 15.26
C LEU A 278 6.79 5.20 15.26
N ALA A 279 8.02 5.54 15.68
CA ALA A 279 9.12 4.57 15.77
C ALA A 279 8.85 3.45 16.78
N ASN A 280 8.20 3.76 17.92
CA ASN A 280 7.81 2.74 18.90
C ASN A 280 6.75 1.79 18.35
N THR A 281 5.80 2.29 17.56
CA THR A 281 4.82 1.47 16.85
C THR A 281 5.48 0.53 15.83
N GLU A 282 6.58 0.94 15.18
CA GLU A 282 7.34 0.05 14.29
C GLU A 282 8.07 -1.08 15.04
N MET A 283 8.56 -0.81 16.24
CA MET A 283 9.27 -1.78 17.09
C MET A 283 8.35 -2.78 17.80
N LEU A 284 7.05 -2.46 17.98
CA LEU A 284 6.07 -3.35 18.62
C LEU A 284 5.54 -4.47 17.72
N GLY A 285 5.88 -4.47 16.43
CA GLY A 285 5.55 -5.57 15.51
C GLY A 285 6.32 -6.84 15.89
N THR A 286 5.62 -7.94 16.15
CA THR A 286 6.20 -9.23 16.51
C THR A 286 7.24 -9.72 15.49
N GLY A 287 8.52 -9.58 15.84
CA GLY A 287 9.64 -10.33 15.29
C GLY A 287 10.33 -9.72 14.06
N ASP A 288 11.64 -9.98 14.02
CA ASP A 288 12.60 -9.76 12.93
C ASP A 288 12.30 -10.68 11.72
N SER A 289 11.04 -11.04 11.50
CA SER A 289 10.65 -11.79 10.31
C SER A 289 10.68 -10.84 9.13
N GLY A 290 11.43 -11.17 8.08
CA GLY A 290 11.41 -10.45 6.80
C GLY A 290 10.04 -10.43 6.09
N TYR A 291 8.99 -10.89 6.75
CA TYR A 291 7.61 -10.93 6.29
C TYR A 291 6.68 -10.14 7.24
N VAL A 292 5.58 -9.63 6.71
CA VAL A 292 4.53 -8.92 7.44
C VAL A 292 3.15 -9.41 7.00
N SER A 293 2.21 -9.52 7.94
CA SER A 293 0.83 -9.90 7.61
C SER A 293 -0.02 -8.69 7.27
N LEU A 294 -1.04 -8.88 6.43
CA LEU A 294 -1.99 -7.81 6.09
C LEU A 294 -2.73 -7.27 7.34
N ALA A 295 -3.08 -8.14 8.29
CA ALA A 295 -3.72 -7.73 9.54
C ALA A 295 -2.81 -6.82 10.39
N ASP A 296 -1.51 -7.07 10.39
CA ASP A 296 -0.55 -6.23 11.13
C ASP A 296 -0.39 -4.86 10.46
N VAL A 297 -0.38 -4.80 9.12
CA VAL A 297 -0.39 -3.53 8.38
C VAL A 297 -1.65 -2.74 8.71
N GLU A 298 -2.83 -3.34 8.65
CA GLU A 298 -4.09 -2.64 8.95
C GLU A 298 -4.14 -2.14 10.40
N ARG A 299 -3.64 -2.93 11.36
CA ARG A 299 -3.53 -2.50 12.75
C ARG A 299 -2.61 -1.29 12.88
N LYS A 300 -1.42 -1.35 12.26
CA LYS A 300 -0.43 -0.26 12.27
C LYS A 300 -1.00 1.03 11.66
N GLU A 301 -1.66 0.94 10.51
CA GLU A 301 -2.26 2.10 9.85
C GLU A 301 -3.37 2.75 10.69
N ARG A 302 -4.18 1.94 11.40
CA ARG A 302 -5.19 2.45 12.32
C ARG A 302 -4.55 3.21 13.48
N GLU A 303 -3.58 2.61 14.17
CA GLU A 303 -2.86 3.25 15.27
C GLU A 303 -2.15 4.53 14.81
N LEU A 304 -1.56 4.51 13.61
CA LEU A 304 -0.93 5.67 12.99
C LEU A 304 -1.95 6.79 12.74
N SER A 305 -3.12 6.46 12.20
CA SER A 305 -4.18 7.45 11.96
C SER A 305 -4.66 8.14 13.24
N GLU A 306 -4.81 7.38 14.34
CA GLU A 306 -5.18 7.92 15.65
C GLU A 306 -4.10 8.88 16.17
N GLN A 307 -2.82 8.48 16.08
CA GLN A 307 -1.69 9.33 16.49
C GLN A 307 -1.60 10.64 15.68
N LEU A 308 -1.88 10.59 14.37
CA LEU A 308 -1.89 11.77 13.51
C LEU A 308 -3.03 12.74 13.86
N ILE A 309 -4.23 12.21 14.14
CA ILE A 309 -5.39 13.02 14.57
C ILE A 309 -5.08 13.73 15.90
N ASP A 310 -4.52 12.99 16.87
CA ASP A 310 -4.12 13.57 18.16
C ASP A 310 -3.06 14.67 17.99
N ASN A 311 -2.09 14.44 17.09
CA ASN A 311 -1.04 15.42 16.78
C ASN A 311 -1.61 16.69 16.15
N MET A 312 -2.56 16.56 15.23
CA MET A 312 -3.27 17.69 14.65
C MET A 312 -4.02 18.49 15.72
N GLY A 313 -4.68 17.81 16.67
CA GLY A 313 -5.33 18.47 17.81
C GLY A 313 -4.34 19.21 18.72
N ALA A 314 -3.15 18.65 18.95
CA ALA A 314 -2.10 19.27 19.73
C ALA A 314 -1.51 20.52 19.05
N PHE A 315 -1.34 20.50 17.72
CA PHE A 315 -0.92 21.67 16.94
C PHE A 315 -1.86 22.87 17.13
N TRP A 316 -3.18 22.66 17.05
CA TRP A 316 -4.14 23.75 17.22
C TRP A 316 -4.16 24.29 18.65
N LYS A 317 -4.04 23.43 19.65
CA LYS A 317 -3.86 23.87 21.06
C LYS A 317 -2.60 24.70 21.25
N GLN A 318 -1.52 24.34 20.56
CA GLN A 318 -0.28 25.08 20.59
C GLN A 318 -0.46 26.49 20.00
N MET A 319 -1.19 26.63 18.90
CA MET A 319 -1.55 27.95 18.35
C MET A 319 -2.38 28.78 19.35
N GLU A 320 -3.36 28.18 20.02
CA GLU A 320 -4.19 28.86 21.02
C GLU A 320 -3.37 29.38 22.22
N SER A 321 -2.25 28.73 22.54
CA SER A 321 -1.35 29.13 23.63
C SER A 321 -0.69 30.52 23.44
N ILE A 322 -0.79 31.08 22.23
CA ILE A 322 -0.30 32.44 21.93
C ILE A 322 -1.16 33.49 22.63
N GLN A 323 -2.48 33.26 22.74
CA GLN A 323 -3.40 34.24 23.33
C GLN A 323 -3.02 34.70 24.75
N PRO A 324 -2.76 33.81 25.73
CA PRO A 324 -2.32 34.25 27.06
C PRO A 324 -0.97 34.99 27.00
N THR A 325 -0.05 34.57 26.14
CA THR A 325 1.25 35.24 25.95
C THR A 325 1.09 36.70 25.49
N LEU A 326 0.11 36.98 24.61
CA LEU A 326 -0.23 38.33 24.17
C LEU A 326 -0.82 39.18 25.30
N MET A 327 -1.62 38.59 26.17
CA MET A 327 -2.24 39.29 27.30
C MET A 327 -1.21 39.59 28.39
N ASP A 328 -0.37 38.63 28.74
CA ASP A 328 0.57 38.75 29.86
C ASP A 328 1.85 39.52 29.49
N GLN A 329 2.51 39.14 28.39
CA GLN A 329 3.82 39.69 28.03
C GLN A 329 3.71 40.94 27.15
N PHE A 330 2.76 40.97 26.21
CA PHE A 330 2.52 42.13 25.36
C PHE A 330 1.54 43.15 25.97
N LYS A 331 0.93 42.83 27.12
CA LYS A 331 -0.06 43.66 27.81
C LYS A 331 -1.19 44.11 26.87
N CYS A 332 -1.61 43.22 25.96
CA CYS A 332 -2.67 43.52 25.01
C CYS A 332 -4.03 43.56 25.69
N SER A 333 -4.91 44.44 25.22
CA SER A 333 -6.33 44.34 25.59
C SER A 333 -6.89 43.01 25.09
N SER A 334 -7.88 42.47 25.83
CA SER A 334 -8.59 41.25 25.42
C SER A 334 -9.17 41.35 24.01
N SER A 335 -9.68 42.53 23.62
CA SER A 335 -10.18 42.80 22.27
C SER A 335 -9.09 42.70 21.20
N LYS A 336 -7.90 43.26 21.47
CA LYS A 336 -6.77 43.24 20.53
C LYS A 336 -6.18 41.83 20.42
N ALA A 337 -6.08 41.10 21.53
CA ALA A 337 -5.65 39.70 21.52
C ALA A 337 -6.62 38.80 20.73
N ARG A 338 -7.94 39.02 20.88
CA ARG A 338 -8.96 38.30 20.09
C ARG A 338 -8.85 38.62 18.61
N GLN A 339 -8.69 39.89 18.24
CA GLN A 339 -8.52 40.29 16.84
C GLN A 339 -7.25 39.70 16.21
N PHE A 340 -6.15 39.64 16.98
CA PHE A 340 -4.94 38.95 16.56
C PHE A 340 -5.20 37.48 16.29
N MET A 341 -5.82 36.76 17.23
CA MET A 341 -6.13 35.34 17.07
C MET A 341 -7.04 35.09 15.86
N MET A 342 -8.07 35.93 15.66
CA MET A 342 -8.93 35.82 14.46
C MET A 342 -8.14 35.99 13.16
N THR A 343 -7.19 36.93 13.12
CA THR A 343 -6.37 37.17 11.93
C THR A 343 -5.40 36.01 11.69
N LEU A 344 -4.77 35.50 12.75
CA LEU A 344 -3.89 34.33 12.71
C LEU A 344 -4.65 33.09 12.21
N THR A 345 -5.80 32.79 12.80
CA THR A 345 -6.66 31.67 12.38
C THR A 345 -7.11 31.83 10.93
N GLY A 346 -7.52 33.04 10.52
CA GLY A 346 -7.92 33.32 9.14
C GLY A 346 -6.81 33.05 8.12
N ARG A 347 -5.57 33.47 8.41
CA ARG A 347 -4.40 33.19 7.56
C ARG A 347 -4.03 31.71 7.57
N MET A 348 -4.16 31.03 8.71
CA MET A 348 -3.94 29.58 8.81
C MET A 348 -4.96 28.77 8.03
N ILE A 349 -6.23 29.20 7.95
CA ILE A 349 -7.25 28.55 7.11
C ILE A 349 -6.85 28.63 5.63
N VAL A 350 -6.31 29.77 5.18
CA VAL A 350 -5.81 29.91 3.80
C VAL A 350 -4.61 29.00 3.56
N ALA A 351 -3.66 28.92 4.50
CA ALA A 351 -2.53 28.01 4.41
C ALA A 351 -2.96 26.53 4.38
N GLU A 352 -3.94 26.14 5.20
CA GLU A 352 -4.50 24.79 5.19
C GLU A 352 -5.16 24.46 3.85
N GLY A 353 -5.84 25.42 3.22
CA GLY A 353 -6.39 25.25 1.87
C GLY A 353 -5.30 24.95 0.84
N LEU A 354 -4.20 25.69 0.84
CA LEU A 354 -3.05 25.46 -0.05
C LEU A 354 -2.41 24.09 0.20
N LEU A 355 -2.22 23.71 1.46
CA LEU A 355 -1.64 22.41 1.82
C LEU A 355 -2.57 21.25 1.46
N HIS A 356 -3.89 21.44 1.56
CA HIS A 356 -4.88 20.46 1.14
C HIS A 356 -4.86 20.26 -0.38
N ASP A 357 -4.82 21.33 -1.17
CA ASP A 357 -4.69 21.24 -2.64
C ASP A 357 -3.41 20.48 -3.05
N SER A 358 -2.30 20.75 -2.35
CA SER A 358 -1.04 20.02 -2.52
C SER A 358 -1.13 18.56 -2.10
N GLN A 359 -1.83 18.25 -1.01
CA GLN A 359 -2.09 16.88 -0.57
C GLN A 359 -2.82 16.08 -1.66
N ASP A 360 -3.89 16.64 -2.25
CA ASP A 360 -4.64 15.99 -3.31
C ASP A 360 -3.76 15.70 -4.53
N LEU A 361 -2.91 16.66 -4.93
CA LEU A 361 -1.97 16.48 -6.03
C LEU A 361 -0.96 15.36 -5.74
N HIS A 362 -0.37 15.35 -4.54
CA HIS A 362 0.65 14.36 -4.16
C HIS A 362 0.09 12.97 -3.90
N VAL A 363 -1.15 12.85 -3.44
CA VAL A 363 -1.85 11.55 -3.34
C VAL A 363 -2.04 10.96 -4.74
N LEU A 364 -2.45 11.78 -5.71
CA LEU A 364 -2.59 11.35 -7.11
C LEU A 364 -1.25 10.95 -7.71
N ASP A 365 -0.21 11.76 -7.54
CA ASP A 365 1.15 11.44 -7.99
C ASP A 365 1.68 10.14 -7.37
N THR A 366 1.49 9.94 -6.07
CA THR A 366 1.87 8.72 -5.35
C THR A 366 1.11 7.49 -5.85
N LEU A 367 -0.18 7.63 -6.17
CA LEU A 367 -0.98 6.58 -6.79
C LEU A 367 -0.45 6.23 -8.19
N GLU A 368 -0.15 7.22 -9.03
CA GLU A 368 0.42 6.99 -10.36
C GLU A 368 1.75 6.26 -10.28
N ARG A 369 2.64 6.69 -9.39
CA ARG A 369 3.93 6.05 -9.14
C ARG A 369 3.77 4.63 -8.63
N THR A 370 2.80 4.37 -7.75
CA THR A 370 2.49 3.02 -7.26
C THR A 370 2.01 2.09 -8.38
N MET A 371 1.13 2.57 -9.27
CA MET A 371 0.72 1.80 -10.45
C MET A 371 1.89 1.55 -11.40
N GLY A 372 2.76 2.55 -11.60
CA GLY A 372 4.01 2.42 -12.34
C GLY A 372 4.93 1.36 -11.77
N ARG A 373 5.17 1.38 -10.45
CA ARG A 373 5.96 0.37 -9.73
C ARG A 373 5.38 -1.03 -9.89
N ALA A 374 4.07 -1.21 -9.76
CA ALA A 374 3.43 -2.50 -9.98
C ALA A 374 3.66 -3.02 -11.41
N HIS A 375 3.53 -2.14 -12.41
CA HIS A 375 3.82 -2.46 -13.81
C HIS A 375 5.28 -2.87 -14.01
N LEU A 376 6.23 -2.05 -13.56
CA LEU A 376 7.67 -2.28 -13.71
C LEU A 376 8.13 -3.57 -13.00
N ALA A 377 7.65 -3.83 -11.78
CA ALA A 377 7.97 -5.05 -11.04
C ALA A 377 7.44 -6.30 -11.76
N ARG A 378 6.21 -6.26 -12.26
CA ARG A 378 5.61 -7.36 -13.03
C ARG A 378 6.32 -7.59 -14.37
N MET A 379 6.86 -6.52 -14.99
CA MET A 379 7.68 -6.66 -16.19
C MET A 379 8.98 -7.43 -15.89
N VAL A 380 9.69 -7.08 -14.81
CA VAL A 380 10.91 -7.80 -14.41
C VAL A 380 10.60 -9.26 -14.05
N GLU A 381 9.50 -9.51 -13.34
CA GLU A 381 9.04 -10.87 -13.03
C GLU A 381 8.75 -11.68 -14.32
N PHE A 382 8.10 -11.06 -15.30
CA PHE A 382 7.80 -11.68 -16.59
C PHE A 382 9.08 -12.06 -17.36
N LEU A 383 10.09 -11.18 -17.33
CA LEU A 383 11.40 -11.46 -17.93
C LEU A 383 12.09 -12.62 -17.18
N ARG A 384 12.08 -12.61 -15.84
CA ARG A 384 12.69 -13.65 -15.03
C ARG A 384 12.04 -15.03 -15.26
N THR A 385 10.72 -15.08 -15.35
CA THR A 385 9.96 -16.33 -15.54
C THR A 385 10.07 -16.89 -16.96
N GLN A 386 10.56 -16.10 -17.93
CA GLN A 386 10.79 -16.56 -19.31
C GLN A 386 11.70 -17.80 -19.38
N ILE A 387 12.69 -17.91 -18.49
CA ILE A 387 13.62 -19.05 -18.51
C ILE A 387 12.94 -20.37 -18.20
N GLN A 388 11.91 -20.35 -17.34
CA GLN A 388 11.16 -21.55 -16.98
C GLN A 388 10.34 -22.05 -18.18
N GLU A 389 9.77 -21.13 -18.95
CA GLU A 389 9.01 -21.48 -20.16
C GLU A 389 9.92 -22.00 -21.29
N GLU A 390 11.10 -21.41 -21.46
CA GLU A 390 12.14 -21.95 -22.35
C GLU A 390 12.54 -23.38 -21.98
N THR A 391 12.79 -23.60 -20.69
CA THR A 391 13.17 -24.91 -20.15
C THR A 391 12.09 -25.95 -20.46
N LYS A 392 10.82 -25.64 -20.17
CA LYS A 392 9.68 -26.52 -20.45
C LYS A 392 9.55 -26.82 -21.95
N CYS A 393 9.60 -25.80 -22.81
CA CYS A 393 9.43 -25.96 -24.26
C CYS A 393 10.54 -26.82 -24.87
N ARG A 394 11.80 -26.59 -24.51
CA ARG A 394 12.95 -27.34 -25.02
C ARG A 394 12.93 -28.79 -24.55
N LEU A 395 12.68 -29.04 -23.27
CA LEU A 395 12.56 -30.40 -22.74
C LEU A 395 11.39 -31.17 -23.38
N ALA A 396 10.24 -30.52 -23.58
CA ALA A 396 9.10 -31.13 -24.27
C ALA A 396 9.41 -31.47 -25.74
N ALA A 397 10.18 -30.63 -26.44
CA ALA A 397 10.64 -30.91 -27.79
C ALA A 397 11.63 -32.08 -27.84
N ILE A 398 12.61 -32.11 -26.92
CA ILE A 398 13.57 -33.22 -26.78
C ILE A 398 12.84 -34.53 -26.48
N SER A 399 11.89 -34.52 -25.54
CA SER A 399 11.06 -35.69 -25.20
C SER A 399 10.36 -36.28 -26.42
N ARG A 400 9.74 -35.46 -27.26
CA ARG A 400 9.12 -35.92 -28.51
C ARG A 400 10.13 -36.42 -29.53
N GLY A 401 11.29 -35.78 -29.65
CA GLY A 401 12.36 -36.25 -30.53
C GLY A 401 12.87 -37.64 -30.13
N LEU A 402 13.08 -37.87 -28.83
CA LEU A 402 13.50 -39.17 -28.31
C LEU A 402 12.38 -40.22 -28.40
N GLU A 403 11.11 -39.83 -28.20
CA GLU A 403 9.96 -40.71 -28.42
C GLU A 403 9.91 -41.22 -29.86
N LEU A 404 10.17 -40.36 -30.85
CA LEU A 404 10.20 -40.76 -32.25
C LEU A 404 11.23 -41.87 -32.50
N LEU A 405 12.43 -41.73 -31.93
CA LEU A 405 13.48 -42.75 -32.01
C LEU A 405 13.07 -44.05 -31.31
N THR A 406 12.35 -43.96 -30.19
CA THR A 406 11.83 -45.13 -29.49
C THR A 406 10.76 -45.87 -30.29
N VAL A 407 9.82 -45.14 -30.91
CA VAL A 407 8.79 -45.72 -31.78
C VAL A 407 9.40 -46.36 -33.03
N GLN A 408 10.49 -45.79 -33.56
CA GLN A 408 11.24 -46.34 -34.69
C GLN A 408 12.14 -47.53 -34.30
N GLY A 409 12.19 -47.91 -33.02
CA GLY A 409 13.01 -49.00 -32.52
C GLY A 409 14.52 -48.69 -32.48
N GLN A 410 14.91 -47.44 -32.68
CA GLN A 410 16.30 -46.98 -32.69
C GLN A 410 16.83 -46.67 -31.28
N LEU A 411 15.93 -46.47 -30.31
CA LEU A 411 16.25 -46.20 -28.91
C LEU A 411 15.36 -47.05 -28.00
N SER A 412 15.93 -47.74 -27.01
CA SER A 412 15.10 -48.47 -26.03
C SER A 412 14.39 -47.50 -25.08
N GLY A 413 13.24 -47.93 -24.53
CA GLY A 413 12.51 -47.13 -23.54
C GLY A 413 13.36 -46.77 -22.31
N ARG A 414 14.23 -47.67 -21.85
CA ARG A 414 15.15 -47.39 -20.74
C ARG A 414 16.17 -46.31 -21.08
N GLN A 415 16.79 -46.38 -22.26
CA GLN A 415 17.76 -45.37 -22.69
C GLN A 415 17.10 -44.00 -22.87
N LYS A 416 15.87 -43.95 -23.39
CA LYS A 416 15.08 -42.72 -23.48
C LYS A 416 14.88 -42.08 -22.11
N GLU A 417 14.43 -42.84 -21.11
CA GLU A 417 14.19 -42.31 -19.76
C GLU A 417 15.50 -41.84 -19.09
N GLU A 418 16.61 -42.55 -19.26
CA GLU A 418 17.93 -42.12 -18.78
C GLU A 418 18.37 -40.79 -19.41
N LEU A 419 18.26 -40.68 -20.74
CA LEU A 419 18.59 -39.44 -21.46
C LEU A 419 17.68 -38.28 -21.03
N LEU A 420 16.37 -38.52 -20.90
CA LEU A 420 15.43 -37.49 -20.46
C LEU A 420 15.71 -37.03 -19.04
N THR A 421 15.97 -37.97 -18.12
CA THR A 421 16.31 -37.62 -16.74
C THR A 421 17.56 -36.76 -16.67
N GLN A 422 18.59 -37.10 -17.46
CA GLN A 422 19.82 -36.32 -17.55
C GLN A 422 19.57 -34.90 -18.11
N GLN A 423 18.78 -34.79 -19.18
CA GLN A 423 18.45 -33.48 -19.76
C GLN A 423 17.58 -32.64 -18.83
N HIS A 424 16.54 -33.23 -18.22
CA HIS A 424 15.71 -32.55 -17.22
C HIS A 424 16.56 -31.97 -16.10
N LYS A 425 17.48 -32.78 -15.55
CA LYS A 425 18.40 -32.32 -14.52
C LYS A 425 19.26 -31.15 -15.00
N ALA A 426 19.95 -31.29 -16.13
CA ALA A 426 20.86 -30.27 -16.64
C ALA A 426 20.16 -28.93 -16.94
N PHE A 427 18.98 -28.98 -17.58
CA PHE A 427 18.22 -27.79 -17.92
C PHE A 427 17.67 -27.07 -16.68
N TRP A 428 17.09 -27.79 -15.72
CA TRP A 428 16.56 -27.17 -14.51
C TRP A 428 17.65 -26.65 -13.58
N GLU A 429 18.79 -27.35 -13.45
CA GLU A 429 19.94 -26.86 -12.68
C GLU A 429 20.47 -25.53 -13.23
N GLU A 430 20.54 -25.40 -14.55
CA GLU A 430 20.97 -24.15 -15.20
C GLU A 430 19.90 -23.05 -15.09
N ALA A 431 18.60 -23.38 -15.20
CA ALA A 431 17.51 -22.42 -14.97
C ALA A 431 17.49 -21.91 -13.52
N GLU A 432 17.78 -22.77 -12.54
CA GLU A 432 17.94 -22.35 -11.14
C GLU A 432 19.20 -21.50 -10.94
N ARG A 433 20.30 -21.82 -11.65
CA ARG A 433 21.53 -21.02 -11.62
C ARG A 433 21.27 -19.60 -12.08
N PHE A 434 20.52 -19.44 -13.18
CA PHE A 434 20.05 -18.13 -13.65
C PHE A 434 19.32 -17.37 -12.53
N GLY A 435 18.38 -18.02 -11.85
CA GLY A 435 17.62 -17.39 -10.75
C GLY A 435 18.53 -16.95 -9.60
N ARG A 436 19.42 -17.83 -9.14
CA ARG A 436 20.37 -17.50 -8.06
C ARG A 436 21.31 -16.35 -8.43
N GLU A 437 21.83 -16.34 -9.66
CA GLU A 437 22.74 -15.29 -10.13
C GLU A 437 22.02 -13.95 -10.28
N PHE A 438 20.79 -13.95 -10.81
CA PHE A 438 19.95 -12.76 -10.89
C PHE A 438 19.70 -12.18 -9.49
N MET A 439 19.31 -13.02 -8.54
CA MET A 439 19.05 -12.60 -7.16
C MET A 439 20.31 -12.03 -6.48
N GLN A 440 21.48 -12.64 -6.72
CA GLN A 440 22.74 -12.18 -6.14
C GLN A 440 23.17 -10.83 -6.73
N ARG A 441 23.29 -10.73 -8.05
CA ARG A 441 23.70 -9.49 -8.74
C ARG A 441 22.65 -8.40 -8.61
N GLY A 442 21.37 -8.77 -8.50
CA GLY A 442 20.26 -7.86 -8.24
C GLY A 442 20.39 -7.18 -6.87
N LYS A 443 20.78 -7.91 -5.81
CA LYS A 443 21.05 -7.30 -4.49
C LYS A 443 22.16 -6.25 -4.56
N ASP A 444 23.22 -6.50 -5.34
CA ASP A 444 24.31 -5.54 -5.50
C ASP A 444 23.81 -4.26 -6.22
N LEU A 445 22.94 -4.39 -7.23
CA LEU A 445 22.27 -3.27 -7.90
C LEU A 445 21.36 -2.47 -6.93
N VAL A 446 20.62 -3.16 -6.06
CA VAL A 446 19.78 -2.52 -5.04
C VAL A 446 20.63 -1.69 -4.09
N GLN A 447 21.73 -2.24 -3.59
CA GLN A 447 22.64 -1.52 -2.69
C GLN A 447 23.24 -0.28 -3.36
N ALA A 448 23.67 -0.41 -4.62
CA ALA A 448 24.18 0.72 -5.39
C ALA A 448 23.11 1.80 -5.63
N SER A 449 21.88 1.40 -5.94
CA SER A 449 20.74 2.32 -6.11
C SER A 449 20.42 3.07 -4.80
N GLN A 450 20.41 2.37 -3.67
CA GLN A 450 20.13 2.98 -2.37
C GLN A 450 21.21 3.99 -1.97
N ALA A 451 22.49 3.67 -2.22
CA ALA A 451 23.60 4.59 -1.96
C ALA A 451 23.49 5.86 -2.82
N ARG A 452 23.21 5.70 -4.13
CA ARG A 452 23.00 6.82 -5.05
C ARG A 452 21.80 7.67 -4.64
N GLN A 453 20.69 7.04 -4.28
CA GLN A 453 19.49 7.74 -3.83
C GLN A 453 19.75 8.56 -2.56
N ALA A 454 20.51 8.01 -1.60
CA ALA A 454 20.86 8.72 -0.38
C ALA A 454 21.75 9.95 -0.65
N GLU A 455 22.75 9.82 -1.53
CA GLU A 455 23.61 10.94 -1.95
C GLU A 455 22.80 12.04 -2.65
N ALA A 456 22.00 11.66 -3.65
CA ALA A 456 21.22 12.61 -4.42
C ALA A 456 20.09 13.26 -3.60
N ALA A 457 19.53 12.55 -2.61
CA ALA A 457 18.57 13.13 -1.66
C ALA A 457 19.23 14.14 -0.72
N ALA A 458 20.47 13.90 -0.27
CA ALA A 458 21.22 14.83 0.57
C ALA A 458 21.55 16.13 -0.19
N GLU A 459 22.04 16.02 -1.43
CA GLU A 459 22.31 17.17 -2.31
C GLU A 459 21.04 17.99 -2.61
N LEU A 460 19.94 17.30 -2.93
CA LEU A 460 18.66 17.97 -3.18
C LEU A 460 18.18 18.69 -1.91
N THR A 461 18.25 18.05 -0.74
CA THR A 461 17.81 18.66 0.52
C THR A 461 18.62 19.92 0.84
N GLN A 462 19.94 19.88 0.67
CA GLN A 462 20.80 21.05 0.88
C GLN A 462 20.40 22.21 -0.07
N THR A 463 20.21 21.91 -1.34
CA THR A 463 19.80 22.90 -2.35
C THR A 463 18.43 23.51 -2.03
N GLN A 464 17.47 22.68 -1.60
CA GLN A 464 16.13 23.11 -1.20
C GLN A 464 16.16 24.00 0.04
N GLU A 465 17.00 23.68 1.02
CA GLU A 465 17.18 24.53 2.20
C GLU A 465 17.81 25.88 1.86
N GLU A 466 18.79 25.92 0.96
CA GLU A 466 19.40 27.18 0.51
C GLU A 466 18.39 28.05 -0.26
N GLU A 467 17.59 27.47 -1.17
CA GLU A 467 16.51 28.17 -1.87
C GLU A 467 15.46 28.73 -0.89
N ARG A 468 15.10 27.96 0.14
CA ARG A 468 14.18 28.44 1.19
C ARG A 468 14.78 29.62 1.95
N ARG A 469 16.07 29.52 2.34
CA ARG A 469 16.77 30.59 3.06
C ARG A 469 16.87 31.87 2.21
N SER A 470 17.21 31.75 0.93
CA SER A 470 17.28 32.90 0.02
C SER A 470 15.92 33.53 -0.19
N PHE A 471 14.88 32.73 -0.43
CA PHE A 471 13.50 33.22 -0.59
C PHE A 471 13.02 34.01 0.64
N LEU A 472 13.29 33.49 1.85
CA LEU A 472 12.94 34.15 3.10
C LEU A 472 13.77 35.39 3.41
N ALA A 473 14.98 35.52 2.84
CA ALA A 473 15.81 36.72 2.96
C ALA A 473 15.33 37.83 2.00
N ASP A 474 14.99 37.48 0.77
CA ASP A 474 14.56 38.43 -0.26
C ASP A 474 13.15 38.98 -0.01
N SER A 475 12.28 38.18 0.61
CA SER A 475 10.87 38.53 0.87
C SER A 475 10.65 39.46 2.07
N GLN A 476 11.71 39.87 2.80
CA GLN A 476 11.58 40.57 4.09
C GLN A 476 11.01 41.99 4.03
N LEU A 477 10.67 42.54 2.85
CA LEU A 477 10.48 43.99 2.72
C LEU A 477 9.28 44.56 1.96
N THR A 478 8.47 43.81 1.20
CA THR A 478 7.51 44.53 0.30
C THR A 478 6.22 43.82 -0.13
N SER A 479 5.94 42.58 0.27
CA SER A 479 4.79 41.84 -0.31
C SER A 479 3.58 41.77 0.61
N ASP A 480 2.38 41.78 0.02
CA ASP A 480 1.13 41.47 0.72
C ASP A 480 1.24 40.10 1.42
N PRO A 481 0.80 39.94 2.68
CA PRO A 481 0.93 38.67 3.41
C PRO A 481 0.28 37.47 2.71
N GLY A 482 -0.79 37.69 1.93
CA GLY A 482 -1.43 36.65 1.13
C GLY A 482 -0.61 36.27 -0.10
N GLU A 483 -0.04 37.25 -0.80
CA GLU A 483 0.87 37.03 -1.94
C GLU A 483 2.15 36.31 -1.50
N PHE A 484 2.75 36.71 -0.37
CA PHE A 484 3.91 36.03 0.21
C PHE A 484 3.62 34.57 0.51
N LEU A 485 2.48 34.26 1.15
CA LEU A 485 2.09 32.89 1.48
C LEU A 485 1.97 32.01 0.24
N LYS A 486 1.35 32.53 -0.82
CA LYS A 486 1.22 31.81 -2.10
C LYS A 486 2.59 31.55 -2.73
N ALA A 487 3.42 32.59 -2.84
CA ALA A 487 4.76 32.45 -3.41
C ALA A 487 5.64 31.47 -2.59
N PHE A 488 5.53 31.49 -1.27
CA PHE A 488 6.26 30.54 -0.41
C PHE A 488 5.76 29.10 -0.63
N HIS A 489 4.44 28.90 -0.70
CA HIS A 489 3.84 27.61 -1.01
C HIS A 489 4.27 27.09 -2.39
N GLU A 490 4.31 27.95 -3.41
CA GLU A 490 4.79 27.58 -4.76
C GLU A 490 6.25 27.11 -4.78
N VAL A 491 7.12 27.70 -3.96
CA VAL A 491 8.50 27.22 -3.79
C VAL A 491 8.49 25.82 -3.19
N LEU A 492 7.76 25.60 -2.11
CA LEU A 492 7.69 24.30 -1.44
C LEU A 492 7.07 23.21 -2.32
N GLU A 493 6.04 23.55 -3.07
CA GLU A 493 5.40 22.67 -4.04
C GLU A 493 6.38 22.23 -5.14
N ARG A 494 7.12 23.19 -5.72
CA ARG A 494 8.14 22.90 -6.73
C ARG A 494 9.22 21.96 -6.20
N GLN A 495 9.63 22.16 -4.96
CA GLN A 495 10.63 21.32 -4.29
C GLN A 495 10.12 19.88 -4.10
N ARG A 496 8.86 19.69 -3.71
CA ARG A 496 8.27 18.36 -3.62
C ARG A 496 8.12 17.69 -4.98
N LEU A 497 7.66 18.41 -5.99
CA LEU A 497 7.55 17.87 -7.36
C LEU A 497 8.91 17.43 -7.89
N THR A 498 9.96 18.24 -7.68
CA THR A 498 11.34 17.89 -8.06
C THR A 498 11.81 16.60 -7.37
N ARG A 499 11.47 16.43 -6.08
CA ARG A 499 11.80 15.21 -5.33
C ARG A 499 11.06 13.99 -5.89
N SER A 500 9.76 14.12 -6.16
CA SER A 500 8.96 13.02 -6.72
C SER A 500 9.43 12.61 -8.12
N ASP A 501 9.74 13.58 -8.97
CA ASP A 501 10.28 13.32 -10.32
C ASP A 501 11.62 12.57 -10.23
N GLN A 502 12.52 12.98 -9.32
CA GLN A 502 13.78 12.28 -9.07
C GLN A 502 13.57 10.84 -8.59
N GLU A 503 12.65 10.60 -7.66
CA GLU A 503 12.32 9.23 -7.20
C GLU A 503 11.75 8.37 -8.34
N GLY A 504 10.93 8.95 -9.21
CA GLY A 504 10.41 8.28 -10.40
C GLY A 504 11.50 7.91 -11.41
N ASP A 505 12.43 8.84 -11.66
CA ASP A 505 13.57 8.60 -12.55
C ASP A 505 14.47 7.47 -12.00
N GLU A 506 14.71 7.44 -10.69
CA GLU A 506 15.45 6.37 -10.01
C GLU A 506 14.75 5.00 -10.15
N ASP A 507 13.41 4.95 -9.94
CA ASP A 507 12.60 3.74 -10.12
C ASP A 507 12.69 3.18 -11.55
N THR A 508 12.70 4.06 -12.56
CA THR A 508 12.86 3.64 -13.96
C THR A 508 14.27 3.14 -14.23
N TRP A 509 15.30 3.86 -13.78
CA TRP A 509 16.70 3.47 -13.96
C TRP A 509 17.00 2.08 -13.38
N ILE A 510 16.58 1.82 -12.14
CA ILE A 510 16.87 0.53 -11.50
C ILE A 510 16.14 -0.60 -12.21
N THR A 511 14.93 -0.34 -12.70
CA THR A 511 14.18 -1.32 -13.48
C THR A 511 14.89 -1.64 -14.79
N GLU A 512 15.40 -0.64 -15.50
CA GLU A 512 16.18 -0.83 -16.72
C GLU A 512 17.46 -1.63 -16.45
N ALA A 513 18.17 -1.33 -15.36
CA ALA A 513 19.35 -2.08 -14.95
C ALA A 513 19.02 -3.55 -14.63
N MET A 514 17.92 -3.82 -13.93
CA MET A 514 17.44 -5.16 -13.64
C MET A 514 17.02 -5.90 -14.92
N ALA A 515 16.34 -5.23 -15.85
CA ALA A 515 15.96 -5.80 -17.14
C ALA A 515 17.19 -6.14 -17.99
N ALA A 516 18.20 -5.27 -18.02
CA ALA A 516 19.47 -5.53 -18.71
C ALA A 516 20.21 -6.72 -18.10
N LEU A 517 20.28 -6.81 -16.77
CA LEU A 517 20.83 -7.97 -16.06
C LEU A 517 20.08 -9.27 -16.44
N CYS A 518 18.75 -9.21 -16.45
CA CYS A 518 17.92 -10.36 -16.85
C CYS A 518 18.21 -10.81 -18.28
N GLN A 519 18.37 -9.86 -19.22
CA GLN A 519 18.69 -10.16 -20.62
C GLN A 519 20.09 -10.76 -20.77
N GLU A 520 21.10 -10.21 -20.09
CA GLU A 520 22.47 -10.73 -20.10
C GLU A 520 22.51 -12.19 -19.65
N LEU A 521 21.91 -12.46 -18.47
CA LEU A 521 21.83 -13.80 -17.92
C LEU A 521 21.04 -14.74 -18.83
N TYR A 522 19.94 -14.27 -19.40
CA TYR A 522 19.11 -15.07 -20.31
C TYR A 522 19.90 -15.47 -21.55
N CYS A 523 20.63 -14.55 -22.18
CA CYS A 523 21.49 -14.84 -23.33
C CYS A 523 22.58 -15.88 -22.99
N SER A 524 23.22 -15.74 -21.82
CA SER A 524 24.20 -16.70 -21.32
C SER A 524 23.58 -18.10 -21.17
N THR A 525 22.43 -18.20 -20.49
CA THR A 525 21.71 -19.45 -20.28
C THR A 525 21.24 -20.09 -21.59
N MET A 526 20.75 -19.30 -22.56
CA MET A 526 20.39 -19.82 -23.87
C MET A 526 21.59 -20.44 -24.60
N GLY A 527 22.78 -19.85 -24.44
CA GLY A 527 24.03 -20.43 -24.91
C GLY A 527 24.34 -21.79 -24.25
N THR A 528 24.11 -21.94 -22.95
CA THR A 528 24.27 -23.21 -22.24
C THR A 528 23.24 -24.26 -22.68
N PHE A 529 21.96 -23.89 -22.80
CA PHE A 529 20.91 -24.78 -23.32
C PHE A 529 21.25 -25.30 -24.71
N GLN A 530 21.80 -24.44 -25.57
CA GLN A 530 22.24 -24.86 -26.89
C GLN A 530 23.35 -25.92 -26.81
N LYS A 531 24.32 -25.78 -25.90
CA LYS A 531 25.37 -26.79 -25.66
C LYS A 531 24.79 -28.11 -25.17
N PHE A 532 23.76 -28.10 -24.34
CA PHE A 532 23.09 -29.33 -23.89
C PHE A 532 22.42 -30.07 -25.05
N VAL A 533 21.69 -29.34 -25.89
CA VAL A 533 21.09 -29.89 -27.12
C VAL A 533 22.16 -30.46 -28.03
N ASP A 534 23.23 -29.72 -28.29
CA ASP A 534 24.32 -30.16 -29.17
C ASP A 534 25.04 -31.40 -28.61
N SER A 535 25.28 -31.45 -27.30
CA SER A 535 25.89 -32.61 -26.66
C SER A 535 24.99 -33.84 -26.77
N LEU A 536 23.68 -33.68 -26.56
CA LEU A 536 22.73 -34.79 -26.66
C LEU A 536 22.68 -35.35 -28.08
N PHE A 537 22.45 -34.49 -29.09
CA PHE A 537 22.21 -34.94 -30.45
C PHE A 537 23.49 -35.25 -31.23
N LEU A 538 24.59 -34.54 -31.01
CA LEU A 538 25.80 -34.69 -31.83
C LEU A 538 26.85 -35.61 -31.19
N LYS A 539 26.71 -35.95 -29.90
CA LYS A 539 27.65 -36.83 -29.19
C LYS A 539 26.96 -38.05 -28.59
N THR A 540 26.03 -37.83 -27.66
CA THR A 540 25.46 -38.93 -26.86
C THR A 540 24.53 -39.83 -27.69
N LEU A 541 23.65 -39.27 -28.52
CA LEU A 541 22.73 -40.06 -29.32
C LEU A 541 23.42 -40.97 -30.35
N PRO A 542 24.40 -40.50 -31.15
CA PRO A 542 25.15 -41.36 -32.06
C PRO A 542 25.83 -42.53 -31.36
N GLU A 543 26.41 -42.30 -30.17
CA GLU A 543 27.06 -43.33 -29.35
C GLU A 543 26.06 -44.39 -28.85
N VAL A 544 24.83 -44.00 -28.52
CA VAL A 544 23.82 -44.87 -27.91
C VAL A 544 22.95 -45.61 -28.94
N THR A 545 22.71 -44.99 -30.11
CA THR A 545 21.73 -45.47 -31.12
C THR A 545 22.39 -45.98 -32.41
N SER A 546 23.71 -45.84 -32.56
CA SER A 546 24.48 -46.14 -33.80
C SER A 546 23.99 -45.38 -35.04
N LEU A 547 23.20 -44.31 -34.85
CA LEU A 547 22.70 -43.46 -35.92
C LEU A 547 23.83 -42.65 -36.57
N PRO A 548 23.77 -42.42 -37.90
CA PRO A 548 24.67 -41.50 -38.58
C PRO A 548 24.51 -40.08 -38.03
N VAL A 549 25.63 -39.38 -37.87
CA VAL A 549 25.65 -38.00 -37.35
C VAL A 549 24.71 -37.07 -38.14
N GLY A 550 24.62 -37.22 -39.47
CA GLY A 550 23.71 -36.42 -40.30
C GLY A 550 22.22 -36.63 -40.01
N GLU A 551 21.82 -37.84 -39.61
CA GLU A 551 20.43 -38.11 -39.18
C GLU A 551 20.16 -37.47 -37.81
N CYS A 552 21.12 -37.56 -36.89
CA CYS A 552 21.02 -36.87 -35.59
C CYS A 552 21.03 -35.34 -35.73
N GLU A 553 21.77 -34.77 -36.68
CA GLU A 553 21.74 -33.34 -37.01
C GLU A 553 20.35 -32.92 -37.52
N THR A 554 19.74 -33.73 -38.37
CA THR A 554 18.39 -33.49 -38.89
C THR A 554 17.36 -33.52 -37.75
N LEU A 555 17.45 -34.52 -36.87
CA LEU A 555 16.58 -34.61 -35.69
C LEU A 555 16.78 -33.42 -34.73
N ARG A 556 18.03 -32.98 -34.52
CA ARG A 556 18.35 -31.79 -33.73
C ARG A 556 17.64 -30.55 -34.27
N GLN A 557 17.72 -30.32 -35.59
CA GLN A 557 17.05 -29.19 -36.24
C GLN A 557 15.53 -29.28 -36.05
N GLN A 558 14.93 -30.46 -36.24
CA GLN A 558 13.49 -30.66 -36.03
C GLN A 558 13.06 -30.37 -34.58
N VAL A 559 13.85 -30.82 -33.60
CA VAL A 559 13.60 -30.57 -32.17
C VAL A 559 13.72 -29.08 -31.86
N GLN A 560 14.72 -28.38 -32.40
CA GLN A 560 14.89 -26.95 -32.22
C GLN A 560 13.75 -26.15 -32.86
N GLU A 561 13.33 -26.50 -34.08
CA GLU A 561 12.16 -25.88 -34.73
C GLU A 561 10.89 -26.10 -33.91
N GLN A 562 10.69 -27.31 -33.37
CA GLN A 562 9.54 -27.60 -32.54
C GLN A 562 9.57 -26.79 -31.25
N ALA A 563 10.72 -26.69 -30.58
CA ALA A 563 10.89 -25.84 -29.41
C ALA A 563 10.58 -24.37 -29.73
N ALA A 564 11.10 -23.84 -30.84
CA ALA A 564 10.83 -22.47 -31.28
C ALA A 564 9.34 -22.22 -31.58
N ARG A 565 8.65 -23.18 -32.20
CA ARG A 565 7.19 -23.09 -32.45
C ARG A 565 6.40 -23.04 -31.14
N GLN A 566 6.75 -23.89 -30.17
CA GLN A 566 6.09 -23.91 -28.87
C GLN A 566 6.37 -22.65 -28.06
N LEU A 567 7.62 -22.20 -28.06
CA LEU A 567 8.00 -20.95 -27.41
C LEU A 567 7.23 -19.77 -28.02
N GLY A 568 7.11 -19.70 -29.36
CA GLY A 568 6.32 -18.67 -30.02
C GLY A 568 4.84 -18.70 -29.63
N GLN A 569 4.25 -19.88 -29.34
CA GLN A 569 2.90 -19.99 -28.80
C GLN A 569 2.84 -19.50 -27.35
N ALA A 570 3.78 -19.92 -26.51
CA ALA A 570 3.88 -19.49 -25.12
C ALA A 570 4.07 -17.97 -25.01
N ASP A 571 4.91 -17.37 -25.84
CA ASP A 571 5.15 -15.92 -25.89
C ASP A 571 3.90 -15.16 -26.31
N ARG A 572 3.14 -15.64 -27.30
CA ARG A 572 1.86 -15.03 -27.68
C ARG A 572 0.86 -15.08 -26.52
N PHE A 573 0.78 -16.22 -25.82
CA PHE A 573 -0.06 -16.33 -24.63
C PHE A 573 0.40 -15.37 -23.52
N ARG A 574 1.69 -15.30 -23.24
CA ARG A 574 2.28 -14.40 -22.23
C ARG A 574 2.00 -12.93 -22.56
N ARG A 575 2.17 -12.51 -23.82
CA ARG A 575 1.81 -11.15 -24.27
C ARG A 575 0.32 -10.84 -24.10
N ARG A 576 -0.57 -11.81 -24.34
CA ARG A 576 -2.01 -11.64 -24.05
C ARG A 576 -2.28 -11.48 -22.55
N GLN A 577 -1.63 -12.28 -21.70
CA GLN A 577 -1.72 -12.15 -20.24
C GLN A 577 -1.21 -10.78 -19.77
N TRP A 578 -0.11 -10.30 -20.34
CA TRP A 578 0.43 -8.98 -20.08
C TRP A 578 -0.56 -7.86 -20.44
N GLY A 579 -1.22 -7.95 -21.60
CA GLY A 579 -2.27 -7.01 -21.99
C GLY A 579 -3.41 -6.96 -20.98
N LEU A 580 -3.94 -8.13 -20.58
CA LEU A 580 -5.01 -8.22 -19.56
C LEU A 580 -4.60 -7.62 -18.21
N LEU A 581 -3.34 -7.80 -17.83
CA LEU A 581 -2.77 -7.26 -16.61
C LEU A 581 -2.68 -5.73 -16.66
N CYS A 582 -2.28 -5.17 -17.79
CA CYS A 582 -2.29 -3.72 -18.00
C CYS A 582 -3.71 -3.16 -17.93
N ASP A 583 -4.68 -3.82 -18.58
CA ASP A 583 -6.10 -3.43 -18.53
C ASP A 583 -6.64 -3.45 -17.08
N LEU A 584 -6.23 -4.43 -16.28
CA LEU A 584 -6.60 -4.53 -14.87
C LEU A 584 -6.01 -3.42 -14.03
N LEU A 585 -4.72 -3.06 -14.22
CA LEU A 585 -4.09 -1.95 -13.52
C LEU A 585 -4.76 -0.61 -13.88
N GLU A 586 -5.12 -0.41 -15.15
CA GLU A 586 -5.88 0.76 -15.57
C GLU A 586 -7.27 0.80 -14.94
N GLN A 587 -7.94 -0.35 -14.84
CA GLN A 587 -9.24 -0.45 -14.17
C GLN A 587 -9.12 -0.12 -12.67
N ASP A 588 -8.12 -0.67 -11.98
CA ASP A 588 -7.86 -0.39 -10.57
C ASP A 588 -7.57 1.12 -10.38
N LYS A 589 -6.81 1.77 -11.28
CA LYS A 589 -6.62 3.23 -11.27
C LYS A 589 -7.95 3.99 -11.37
N ARG A 590 -8.86 3.59 -12.26
CA ARG A 590 -10.17 4.25 -12.41
C ARG A 590 -11.02 4.11 -11.15
N VAL A 591 -11.08 2.90 -10.56
CA VAL A 591 -11.81 2.66 -9.31
C VAL A 591 -11.26 3.52 -8.18
N TRP A 592 -9.93 3.64 -8.06
CA TRP A 592 -9.31 4.53 -7.08
C TRP A 592 -9.72 5.99 -7.25
N LEU A 593 -9.77 6.50 -8.49
CA LEU A 593 -10.22 7.86 -8.77
C LEU A 593 -11.71 8.03 -8.43
N GLU A 594 -12.56 7.07 -8.77
CA GLU A 594 -13.99 7.09 -8.43
C GLU A 594 -14.20 7.11 -6.90
N GLU A 595 -13.52 6.25 -6.17
CA GLU A 595 -13.57 6.21 -4.70
C GLU A 595 -13.00 7.50 -4.08
N GLY A 596 -11.94 8.08 -4.66
CA GLY A 596 -11.43 9.39 -4.26
C GLY A 596 -12.48 10.49 -4.43
N THR A 597 -13.18 10.52 -5.56
CA THR A 597 -14.27 11.49 -5.78
C THR A 597 -15.45 11.25 -4.83
N LEU A 598 -15.77 10.00 -4.50
CA LEU A 598 -16.81 9.70 -3.52
C LEU A 598 -16.40 10.15 -2.11
N SER A 599 -15.16 9.87 -1.71
CA SER A 599 -14.61 10.25 -0.41
C SER A 599 -14.64 11.77 -0.22
N THR A 600 -14.20 12.55 -1.21
CA THR A 600 -14.22 14.02 -1.15
C THR A 600 -15.65 14.57 -1.02
N VAL A 601 -16.63 13.99 -1.72
CA VAL A 601 -18.05 14.34 -1.56
C VAL A 601 -18.55 14.03 -0.14
N LEU A 602 -18.23 12.85 0.39
CA LEU A 602 -18.64 12.44 1.74
C LEU A 602 -18.01 13.32 2.82
N GLN A 603 -16.73 13.65 2.69
CA GLN A 603 -16.02 14.55 3.60
C GLN A 603 -16.63 15.95 3.57
N ARG A 604 -16.97 16.46 2.39
CA ARG A 604 -17.67 17.75 2.24
C ARG A 604 -19.02 17.75 2.96
N GLN A 605 -19.84 16.73 2.74
CA GLN A 605 -21.12 16.59 3.42
C GLN A 605 -20.96 16.50 4.94
N LEU A 606 -19.97 15.75 5.40
CA LEU A 606 -19.67 15.63 6.83
C LEU A 606 -19.28 16.97 7.44
N ARG A 607 -18.43 17.74 6.77
CA ARG A 607 -18.03 19.09 7.19
C ARG A 607 -19.23 20.02 7.27
N ASP A 608 -20.03 20.10 6.20
CA ASP A 608 -21.20 20.98 6.13
C ASP A 608 -22.22 20.64 7.26
N HIS A 609 -22.38 19.34 7.56
CA HIS A 609 -23.21 18.89 8.68
C HIS A 609 -22.65 19.31 10.04
N HIS A 610 -21.33 19.21 10.25
CA HIS A 610 -20.67 19.63 11.48
C HIS A 610 -20.76 21.15 11.67
N GLU A 611 -20.49 21.94 10.63
CA GLU A 611 -20.61 23.39 10.67
C GLU A 611 -22.03 23.83 11.02
N SER A 612 -23.03 23.23 10.36
CA SER A 612 -24.45 23.46 10.67
C SER A 612 -24.79 23.13 12.13
N THR A 613 -24.27 22.01 12.64
CA THR A 613 -24.47 21.60 14.03
C THR A 613 -23.84 22.60 15.01
N ILE A 614 -22.60 23.03 14.76
CA ILE A 614 -21.88 24.02 15.58
C ILE A 614 -22.63 25.35 15.56
N HIS A 615 -23.03 25.85 14.39
CA HIS A 615 -23.84 27.07 14.28
C HIS A 615 -25.17 26.96 15.02
N GLY A 616 -25.84 25.80 14.93
CA GLY A 616 -27.07 25.51 15.67
C GLY A 616 -26.86 25.50 17.19
N VAL A 617 -25.72 25.01 17.68
CA VAL A 617 -25.36 25.03 19.10
C VAL A 617 -25.02 26.44 19.56
N LEU A 618 -24.16 27.15 18.84
CA LEU A 618 -23.73 28.51 19.17
C LEU A 618 -24.89 29.50 19.18
N SER A 619 -25.79 29.43 18.20
CA SER A 619 -27.00 30.28 18.14
C SER A 619 -27.91 30.11 19.35
N ARG A 620 -28.05 28.87 19.85
CA ARG A 620 -28.80 28.58 21.09
C ARG A 620 -28.09 29.12 22.33
N PHE A 621 -26.76 29.00 22.41
CA PHE A 621 -25.99 29.55 23.53
C PHE A 621 -25.94 31.09 23.53
N SER A 622 -25.87 31.74 22.37
CA SER A 622 -25.94 33.21 22.27
C SER A 622 -27.32 33.76 22.62
N GLY A 623 -28.38 32.99 22.35
CA GLY A 623 -29.75 33.34 22.75
C GLY A 623 -30.04 33.16 24.24
N LEU A 624 -29.19 32.46 24.99
CA LEU A 624 -29.32 32.26 26.45
C LEU A 624 -28.56 33.30 27.28
N SER A 625 -27.90 34.28 26.64
CA SER A 625 -27.14 35.35 27.30
C SER A 625 -27.93 36.68 27.42
N GLU A 626 -29.16 36.74 26.91
CA GLU A 626 -30.02 37.94 26.94
C GLU A 626 -31.24 37.82 27.89
N GLU A 627 -31.27 36.84 28.79
CA GLU A 627 -32.29 36.76 29.86
C GLU A 627 -31.74 37.05 31.26
#